data_AF-A0A8T7M5J3-F1
#
_entry.id   AF-A0A8T7M5J3-F1
#
_cell.length_a   1.000
_cell.length_b   1.000
_cell.length_c   1.000
_cell.angle_alpha   90.00
_cell.angle_beta   90.00
_cell.angle_gamma   90.00
#
_symmetry.space_group_name_H-M   'P 1'
#
loop_
_entity.id
_entity.type
_entity.pdbx_description
1 polymer ?
#
loop_
_entity_poly.entity_id
_entity_poly.type
_entity_poly.pdbx_seq_one_letter_code
_entity_poly.pdbx_strand_id
1 'polypeptide(L)'
;MTRKSVNERNQQVVTLLFHGRIEFFMNVGEEDAKMIKKLITYISLVLMIQLFLLSCSDATTTPLTAAQVTSPVNNPIANSPTATLTTLDLQKRILQGIPCKLPCWEGITPGITGFDEAVKILQSIPQVSNIKFETYSNDISSLNEPPKYEEIKVVTWDGKDNTGVGELLAYPTGNKLVRYITPNTNGDFLLKDVIKAYGEPQYIIASTQMEHLSGNGQSYGIKLIYPEKGFMLITGGLNPLILEDKLVFGMIIYDGKSLDNLRLMITIRDEWLQPWQGFKDYDYSCFHVGFLINDCGKLPAKAP
;
A
#
# COMPACT_ATOMS: atom_id res chain seq x y z
N MET A 1 -20.36 70.56 11.49
CA MET A 1 -19.03 70.36 12.12
C MET A 1 -19.20 69.41 13.29
N THR A 2 -18.77 68.17 13.15
CA THR A 2 -18.72 67.21 14.27
C THR A 2 -17.53 66.29 14.02
N ARG A 3 -16.51 66.41 14.88
CA ARG A 3 -15.25 65.65 14.84
C ARG A 3 -15.54 64.17 15.13
N LYS A 4 -15.09 63.26 14.25
CA LYS A 4 -14.92 61.84 14.57
C LYS A 4 -13.69 61.67 15.46
N SER A 5 -13.86 61.01 16.59
CA SER A 5 -12.77 60.57 17.47
C SER A 5 -11.98 59.45 16.79
N VAL A 6 -10.65 59.54 16.91
CA VAL A 6 -9.71 58.50 16.53
C VAL A 6 -9.69 57.47 17.66
N ASN A 7 -9.93 56.21 17.31
CA ASN A 7 -9.95 55.08 18.22
C ASN A 7 -8.51 54.55 18.39
N GLU A 8 -7.87 54.80 19.53
CA GLU A 8 -6.58 54.24 19.91
C GLU A 8 -6.70 52.72 20.06
N ARG A 9 -6.16 51.96 19.10
CA ARG A 9 -6.04 50.50 19.21
C ARG A 9 -4.76 50.16 19.98
N ASN A 10 -4.94 49.53 21.13
CA ASN A 10 -3.88 48.93 21.96
C ASN A 10 -3.06 47.93 21.13
N GLN A 11 -1.83 48.29 20.75
CA GLN A 11 -0.87 47.35 20.20
C GLN A 11 -0.19 46.59 21.33
N GLN A 12 -0.28 45.25 21.33
CA GLN A 12 0.51 44.41 22.21
C GLN A 12 1.76 43.94 21.46
N VAL A 13 2.93 44.21 22.05
CA VAL A 13 4.23 43.78 21.51
C VAL A 13 4.60 42.45 22.17
N VAL A 14 4.88 41.43 21.36
CA VAL A 14 5.40 40.13 21.83
C VAL A 14 6.88 40.04 21.45
N THR A 15 7.76 40.06 22.45
CA THR A 15 9.22 39.97 22.25
C THR A 15 9.69 38.54 22.56
N LEU A 16 10.30 37.88 21.58
CA LEU A 16 10.98 36.59 21.75
C LEU A 16 12.50 36.84 21.80
N LEU A 17 13.15 36.49 22.90
CA LEU A 17 14.60 36.64 23.07
C LEU A 17 15.32 35.37 22.60
N PHE A 18 15.90 35.43 21.41
CA PHE A 18 16.98 34.52 20.98
C PHE A 18 18.30 35.30 20.97
N HIS A 19 19.44 34.61 20.99
CA HIS A 19 20.82 35.18 21.08
C HIS A 19 21.25 36.05 19.86
N GLY A 20 20.29 36.63 19.14
CA GLY A 20 20.41 37.72 18.17
C GLY A 20 19.05 38.42 18.09
N ARG A 21 19.02 39.75 18.21
CA ARG A 21 17.78 40.54 18.35
C ARG A 21 17.07 40.64 17.00
N ILE A 22 16.05 39.82 16.76
CA ILE A 22 15.13 39.94 15.62
C ILE A 22 13.76 40.31 16.19
N GLU A 23 13.28 41.52 15.86
CA GLU A 23 11.96 42.00 16.28
C GLU A 23 10.95 41.82 15.14
N PHE A 24 9.97 40.94 15.33
CA PHE A 24 8.84 40.79 14.42
C PHE A 24 7.63 41.56 14.95
N PHE A 25 7.17 42.55 14.19
CA PHE A 25 5.93 43.27 14.48
C PHE A 25 4.79 42.60 13.71
N MET A 26 3.97 41.82 14.39
CA MET A 26 2.73 41.29 13.82
C MET A 26 1.54 41.92 14.54
N ASN A 27 0.61 42.48 13.78
CA ASN A 27 -0.62 43.05 14.31
C ASN A 27 -1.66 41.92 14.36
N VAL A 28 -1.83 41.32 15.54
CA VAL A 28 -2.61 40.10 15.72
C VAL A 28 -3.79 40.38 16.65
N GLY A 29 -4.98 39.86 16.32
CA GLY A 29 -6.17 39.98 17.16
C GLY A 29 -5.99 39.28 18.51
N GLU A 30 -6.76 39.67 19.52
CA GLU A 30 -6.60 39.16 20.90
C GLU A 30 -6.79 37.63 21.00
N GLU A 31 -7.71 37.05 20.22
CA GLU A 31 -7.93 35.61 20.17
C GLU A 31 -6.77 34.87 19.47
N ASP A 32 -6.25 35.43 18.39
CA ASP A 32 -5.10 34.88 17.68
C ASP A 32 -3.83 34.95 18.55
N ALA A 33 -3.67 35.98 19.38
CA ALA A 33 -2.56 36.09 20.34
C ALA A 33 -2.60 35.00 21.41
N LYS A 34 -3.79 34.59 21.87
CA LYS A 34 -3.94 33.43 22.78
C LYS A 34 -3.55 32.13 22.10
N MET A 35 -3.92 31.94 20.84
CA MET A 35 -3.55 30.76 20.06
C MET A 35 -2.03 30.68 19.84
N ILE A 36 -1.39 31.80 19.47
CA ILE A 36 0.06 31.87 19.26
C ILE A 36 0.82 31.56 20.56
N LYS A 37 0.38 32.06 21.71
CA LYS A 37 0.99 31.72 23.01
C LYS A 37 0.93 30.22 23.30
N LYS A 38 -0.21 29.56 23.05
CA LYS A 38 -0.35 28.11 23.24
C LYS A 38 0.57 27.33 22.30
N LEU A 39 0.70 27.78 21.05
CA LEU A 39 1.57 27.16 20.06
C LEU A 39 3.06 27.26 20.44
N ILE A 40 3.51 28.45 20.89
CA ILE A 40 4.89 28.67 21.35
C ILE A 40 5.22 27.78 22.56
N THR A 41 4.29 27.67 23.52
CA THR A 41 4.46 26.80 24.69
C THR A 41 4.58 25.32 24.27
N TYR A 42 3.74 24.88 23.33
CA TYR A 42 3.79 23.50 22.83
C TYR A 42 5.11 23.20 22.10
N ILE A 43 5.55 24.08 21.19
CA ILE A 43 6.82 23.94 20.46
C ILE A 43 8.00 23.89 21.44
N SER A 44 8.01 24.75 22.46
CA SER A 44 9.07 24.77 23.48
C SER A 44 9.12 23.47 24.28
N LEU A 45 7.97 22.89 24.60
CA LEU A 45 7.87 21.62 25.33
C LEU A 45 8.37 20.44 24.49
N VAL A 46 8.02 20.39 23.20
CA VAL A 46 8.50 19.35 22.27
C VAL A 46 10.02 19.43 22.08
N LEU A 47 10.56 20.64 21.92
CA LEU A 47 12.01 20.87 21.80
C LEU A 47 12.77 20.41 23.05
N MET A 48 12.24 20.70 24.24
CA MET A 48 12.82 20.22 25.51
C MET A 48 12.82 18.68 25.59
N ILE A 49 11.74 18.02 25.17
CA ILE A 49 11.66 16.55 25.15
C ILE A 49 12.70 15.96 24.18
N GLN A 50 12.85 16.54 22.99
CA GLN A 50 13.85 16.06 22.03
C GLN A 50 15.28 16.22 22.53
N LEU A 51 15.61 17.34 23.19
CA LEU A 51 16.92 17.56 23.81
C LEU A 51 17.20 16.56 24.95
N PHE A 52 16.18 16.19 25.72
CA PHE A 52 16.30 15.14 26.75
C PHE A 52 16.51 13.75 26.16
N LEU A 53 15.91 13.43 25.02
CA LEU A 53 16.11 12.13 24.36
C LEU A 53 17.49 12.01 23.69
N LEU A 54 18.07 13.12 23.25
CA LEU A 54 19.40 13.15 22.62
C LEU A 54 20.57 13.02 23.62
N SER A 55 20.33 13.18 24.92
CA SER A 55 21.38 13.15 25.96
C SER A 55 21.70 11.75 26.51
N CYS A 56 21.05 10.68 26.02
CA CYS A 56 21.22 9.31 26.52
C CYS A 56 21.96 8.35 25.55
N SER A 57 22.67 8.85 24.55
CA SER A 57 23.24 8.00 23.48
C SER A 57 24.77 7.93 23.49
N ASP A 58 25.38 7.53 24.62
CA ASP A 58 26.76 7.03 24.63
C ASP A 58 26.78 5.55 25.01
N ALA A 59 26.59 4.70 24.00
CA ALA A 59 26.98 3.30 24.06
C ALA A 59 27.76 2.98 22.79
N THR A 60 29.09 3.05 22.91
CA THR A 60 30.08 2.64 21.93
C THR A 60 29.84 1.19 21.51
N THR A 61 29.22 0.99 20.34
CA THR A 61 29.17 -0.32 19.69
C THR A 61 30.48 -0.58 18.95
N THR A 62 31.20 -1.57 19.43
CA THR A 62 32.38 -2.16 18.82
C THR A 62 32.11 -2.54 17.35
N PRO A 63 33.02 -2.29 16.40
CA PRO A 63 32.84 -2.68 15.01
C PRO A 63 32.85 -4.21 14.89
N LEU A 64 31.69 -4.78 14.53
CA LEU A 64 31.60 -6.18 14.10
C LEU A 64 32.20 -6.31 12.71
N THR A 65 33.26 -7.11 12.65
CA THR A 65 33.93 -7.60 11.44
C THR A 65 32.90 -8.08 10.41
N ALA A 66 32.96 -7.49 9.22
CA ALA A 66 32.16 -7.89 8.06
C ALA A 66 32.47 -9.35 7.67
N ALA A 67 31.57 -10.27 8.03
CA ALA A 67 31.55 -11.59 7.43
C ALA A 67 31.16 -11.43 5.95
N GLN A 68 32.03 -11.92 5.06
CA GLN A 68 31.77 -11.99 3.63
C GLN A 68 30.47 -12.76 3.39
N VAL A 69 29.43 -12.05 2.97
CA VAL A 69 28.20 -12.66 2.46
C VAL A 69 28.55 -13.26 1.10
N THR A 70 28.85 -14.55 1.08
CA THR A 70 28.91 -15.33 -0.15
C THR A 70 27.52 -15.34 -0.75
N SER A 71 27.34 -14.66 -1.88
CA SER A 71 26.10 -14.69 -2.67
C SER A 71 25.65 -16.14 -2.89
N PRO A 72 24.35 -16.46 -2.68
CA PRO A 72 23.84 -17.79 -2.99
C PRO A 72 24.02 -18.03 -4.49
N VAL A 73 24.79 -19.08 -4.81
CA VAL A 73 24.96 -19.58 -6.17
C VAL A 73 23.59 -20.02 -6.66
N ASN A 74 23.05 -19.29 -7.64
CA ASN A 74 21.86 -19.69 -8.38
C ASN A 74 22.18 -20.99 -9.12
N ASN A 75 21.75 -22.12 -8.57
CA ASN A 75 21.73 -23.37 -9.30
C ASN A 75 20.75 -23.21 -10.48
N PRO A 76 21.18 -23.47 -11.73
CA PRO A 76 20.28 -23.47 -12.86
C PRO A 76 19.19 -24.50 -12.63
N ILE A 77 17.94 -24.04 -12.58
CA ILE A 77 16.75 -24.89 -12.46
C ILE A 77 16.75 -25.82 -13.68
N ALA A 78 17.05 -27.09 -13.43
CA ALA A 78 17.02 -28.15 -14.43
C ALA A 78 15.60 -28.30 -14.96
N ASN A 79 15.49 -28.32 -16.29
CA ASN A 79 14.27 -28.48 -17.10
C ASN A 79 13.30 -29.50 -16.48
N SER A 80 12.31 -29.02 -15.74
CA SER A 80 11.24 -29.86 -15.20
C SER A 80 10.21 -30.14 -16.30
N PRO A 81 9.64 -31.36 -16.41
CA PRO A 81 8.79 -31.76 -17.52
C PRO A 81 7.60 -30.83 -17.72
N THR A 82 7.36 -30.46 -18.97
CA THR A 82 6.24 -29.64 -19.47
C THR A 82 4.91 -30.38 -19.32
N ALA A 83 4.43 -30.56 -18.09
CA ALA A 83 3.05 -30.96 -17.84
C ALA A 83 2.14 -29.75 -18.09
N THR A 84 1.04 -29.96 -18.81
CA THR A 84 0.01 -28.94 -19.02
C THR A 84 -0.59 -28.56 -17.66
N LEU A 85 -0.19 -27.40 -17.10
CA LEU A 85 -0.79 -26.90 -15.86
C LEU A 85 -2.26 -26.57 -16.11
N THR A 86 -3.14 -27.11 -15.27
CA THR A 86 -4.52 -26.64 -15.15
C THR A 86 -4.60 -25.46 -14.16
N THR A 87 -5.71 -24.70 -14.17
CA THR A 87 -5.93 -23.61 -13.18
C THR A 87 -5.87 -24.10 -11.74
N LEU A 88 -6.40 -25.31 -11.47
CA LEU A 88 -6.35 -25.92 -10.14
C LEU A 88 -4.91 -26.24 -9.71
N ASP A 89 -4.03 -26.53 -10.66
CA ASP A 89 -2.61 -26.77 -10.38
C ASP A 89 -1.89 -25.47 -10.00
N LEU A 90 -2.26 -24.34 -10.62
CA LEU A 90 -1.65 -23.04 -10.31
C LEU A 90 -1.95 -22.61 -8.87
N GLN A 91 -3.21 -22.72 -8.43
CA GLN A 91 -3.59 -22.41 -7.05
C GLN A 91 -2.81 -23.28 -6.05
N LYS A 92 -2.78 -24.60 -6.27
CA LYS A 92 -2.05 -25.53 -5.40
C LYS A 92 -0.57 -25.21 -5.35
N ARG A 93 0.05 -24.92 -6.50
CA ARG A 93 1.46 -24.53 -6.60
C ARG A 93 1.75 -23.25 -5.83
N ILE A 94 0.90 -22.23 -5.99
CA ILE A 94 1.01 -20.99 -5.22
C ILE A 94 0.98 -21.30 -3.74
N LEU A 95 -0.02 -22.05 -3.23
CA LEU A 95 -0.12 -22.40 -1.81
C LEU A 95 1.03 -23.28 -1.29
N GLN A 96 1.70 -24.03 -2.17
CA GLN A 96 2.85 -24.87 -1.86
C GLN A 96 4.19 -24.13 -1.99
N GLY A 97 4.20 -22.89 -2.47
CA GLY A 97 5.42 -22.14 -2.75
C GLY A 97 6.24 -22.74 -3.90
N ILE A 98 5.56 -23.24 -4.93
CA ILE A 98 6.15 -23.80 -6.15
C ILE A 98 5.90 -22.80 -7.31
N PRO A 99 6.93 -22.40 -8.07
CA PRO A 99 8.32 -22.87 -7.99
C PRO A 99 9.14 -22.17 -6.89
N CYS A 100 8.61 -21.11 -6.28
CA CYS A 100 9.30 -20.32 -5.28
C CYS A 100 8.33 -19.87 -4.18
N LYS A 101 8.89 -19.53 -3.01
CA LYS A 101 8.12 -19.02 -1.86
C LYS A 101 7.79 -17.54 -2.03
N LEU A 102 6.66 -17.12 -1.45
CA LEU A 102 6.29 -15.70 -1.38
C LEU A 102 7.46 -14.81 -0.89
N PRO A 103 7.60 -13.59 -1.43
CA PRO A 103 6.71 -12.91 -2.39
C PRO A 103 7.02 -13.22 -3.87
N CYS A 104 7.64 -14.37 -4.17
CA CYS A 104 7.96 -14.77 -5.53
C CYS A 104 6.77 -15.47 -6.21
N TRP A 105 6.53 -15.15 -7.49
CA TRP A 105 5.58 -15.83 -8.36
C TRP A 105 6.28 -16.29 -9.64
N GLU A 106 6.29 -17.61 -9.90
CA GLU A 106 6.93 -18.22 -11.08
C GLU A 106 8.39 -17.77 -11.33
N GLY A 107 9.12 -17.39 -10.28
CA GLY A 107 10.50 -16.87 -10.36
C GLY A 107 10.61 -15.34 -10.36
N ILE A 108 9.50 -14.62 -10.48
CA ILE A 108 9.44 -13.15 -10.44
C ILE A 108 9.23 -12.71 -8.99
N THR A 109 10.22 -12.00 -8.44
CA THR A 109 10.17 -11.44 -7.09
C THR A 109 10.16 -9.91 -7.15
N PRO A 110 9.06 -9.25 -6.73
CA PRO A 110 9.00 -7.80 -6.73
C PRO A 110 10.10 -7.16 -5.86
N GLY A 111 10.68 -6.08 -6.37
CA GLY A 111 11.84 -5.41 -5.78
C GLY A 111 13.18 -6.12 -5.97
N ILE A 112 13.22 -7.27 -6.66
CA ILE A 112 14.46 -8.03 -6.94
C ILE A 112 14.60 -8.32 -8.44
N THR A 113 13.56 -8.88 -9.06
CA THR A 113 13.59 -9.25 -10.49
C THR A 113 13.51 -8.00 -11.37
N GLY A 114 14.40 -7.91 -12.36
CA GLY A 114 14.37 -6.85 -13.36
C GLY A 114 13.21 -7.00 -14.33
N PHE A 115 12.73 -5.90 -14.92
CA PHE A 115 11.63 -5.89 -15.87
C PHE A 115 11.87 -6.81 -17.07
N ASP A 116 13.03 -6.66 -17.74
CA ASP A 116 13.38 -7.45 -18.92
C ASP A 116 13.54 -8.95 -18.58
N GLU A 117 13.99 -9.26 -17.37
CA GLU A 117 14.07 -10.63 -16.85
C GLU A 117 12.67 -11.20 -16.59
N ALA A 118 11.80 -10.44 -15.92
CA ALA A 118 10.42 -10.84 -15.65
C ALA A 118 9.63 -11.10 -16.93
N VAL A 119 9.83 -10.28 -17.97
CA VAL A 119 9.21 -10.49 -19.30
C VAL A 119 9.68 -11.80 -19.92
N LYS A 120 10.98 -12.13 -19.84
CA LYS A 120 11.50 -13.42 -20.32
C LYS A 120 10.90 -14.60 -19.56
N ILE A 121 10.77 -14.46 -18.23
CA ILE A 121 10.10 -15.47 -17.40
C ILE A 121 8.65 -15.65 -17.86
N LEU A 122 7.87 -14.57 -18.01
CA LEU A 122 6.49 -14.62 -18.50
C LEU A 122 6.38 -15.31 -19.86
N GLN A 123 7.26 -14.98 -20.81
CA GLN A 123 7.31 -15.59 -22.13
C GLN A 123 7.65 -17.09 -22.11
N SER A 124 8.34 -17.56 -21.06
CA SER A 124 8.71 -18.96 -20.91
C SER A 124 7.60 -19.83 -20.31
N ILE A 125 6.58 -19.22 -19.69
CA ILE A 125 5.48 -19.95 -19.05
C ILE A 125 4.49 -20.42 -20.15
N PRO A 126 4.29 -21.74 -20.35
CA PRO A 126 3.46 -22.24 -21.45
C PRO A 126 2.01 -21.76 -21.44
N GLN A 127 1.49 -21.37 -20.27
CA GLN A 127 0.12 -20.94 -20.01
C GLN A 127 -0.07 -19.44 -20.23
N VAL A 128 0.99 -18.66 -20.35
CA VAL A 128 0.93 -17.24 -20.64
C VAL A 128 0.81 -17.02 -22.15
N SER A 129 -0.07 -16.11 -22.55
CA SER A 129 -0.32 -15.74 -23.94
C SER A 129 -0.66 -14.24 -24.04
N ASN A 130 -0.70 -13.72 -25.27
CA ASN A 130 -1.14 -12.34 -25.55
C ASN A 130 -0.47 -11.28 -24.67
N ILE A 131 0.84 -11.41 -24.43
CA ILE A 131 1.61 -10.43 -23.65
C ILE A 131 1.56 -9.08 -24.38
N LYS A 132 1.04 -8.06 -23.71
CA LYS A 132 0.96 -6.68 -24.18
C LYS A 132 1.82 -5.78 -23.31
N PHE A 133 2.39 -4.77 -23.94
CA PHE A 133 3.23 -3.78 -23.30
C PHE A 133 2.57 -2.43 -23.41
N GLU A 134 2.34 -1.80 -22.27
CA GLU A 134 1.81 -0.46 -22.17
C GLU A 134 2.81 0.42 -21.44
N THR A 135 2.93 1.65 -21.92
CA THR A 135 3.83 2.63 -21.34
C THR A 135 3.02 3.87 -21.06
N TYR A 136 2.93 4.22 -19.80
CA TYR A 136 2.22 5.39 -19.33
C TYR A 136 3.27 6.44 -18.99
N SER A 137 3.26 7.56 -19.71
CA SER A 137 3.95 8.77 -19.24
C SER A 137 3.05 9.44 -18.21
N ASN A 138 3.58 9.66 -17.01
CA ASN A 138 2.86 10.41 -15.99
C ASN A 138 2.87 11.90 -16.36
N ASP A 139 2.10 12.28 -17.38
CA ASP A 139 1.71 13.68 -17.57
C ASP A 139 0.57 13.99 -16.60
N ILE A 140 0.78 13.70 -15.32
CA ILE A 140 -0.10 14.14 -14.23
C ILE A 140 0.35 15.56 -13.88
N SER A 141 0.27 16.46 -14.85
CA SER A 141 0.49 17.89 -14.69
C SER A 141 -0.58 18.56 -13.79
N SER A 142 -1.58 17.80 -13.33
CA SER A 142 -2.69 18.28 -12.50
C SER A 142 -2.48 18.15 -10.98
N LEU A 143 -1.46 17.43 -10.52
CA LEU A 143 -1.07 17.40 -9.12
C LEU A 143 0.21 18.22 -8.97
N ASN A 144 0.20 19.24 -8.12
CA ASN A 144 1.34 20.17 -7.90
C ASN A 144 2.61 19.52 -7.31
N GLU A 145 2.76 18.21 -7.41
CA GLU A 145 3.97 17.48 -7.06
C GLU A 145 4.76 17.17 -8.34
N PRO A 146 6.08 17.40 -8.36
CA PRO A 146 6.89 17.02 -9.51
C PRO A 146 6.68 15.52 -9.79
N PRO A 147 6.41 15.13 -11.06
CA PRO A 147 6.17 13.73 -11.41
C PRO A 147 7.39 12.92 -10.97
N LYS A 148 7.22 12.13 -9.91
CA LYS A 148 8.32 11.40 -9.27
C LYS A 148 8.81 10.24 -10.16
N TYR A 149 8.07 9.92 -11.21
CA TYR A 149 8.33 8.83 -12.14
C TYR A 149 8.04 9.31 -13.57
N GLU A 150 9.06 9.32 -14.43
CA GLU A 150 8.97 9.84 -15.80
C GLU A 150 8.16 8.92 -16.73
N GLU A 151 8.10 7.63 -16.42
CA GLU A 151 7.44 6.62 -17.23
C GLU A 151 7.00 5.46 -16.30
N ILE A 152 5.94 4.74 -16.64
CA ILE A 152 5.50 3.51 -15.96
C ILE A 152 5.31 2.45 -17.05
N LYS A 153 5.89 1.27 -16.84
CA LYS A 153 5.73 0.14 -17.76
C LYS A 153 4.78 -0.87 -17.15
N VAL A 154 3.73 -1.18 -17.90
CA VAL A 154 2.74 -2.17 -17.54
C VAL A 154 2.81 -3.30 -18.57
N VAL A 155 2.85 -4.52 -18.07
CA VAL A 155 2.77 -5.73 -18.89
C VAL A 155 1.50 -6.45 -18.49
N THR A 156 0.60 -6.62 -19.45
CA THR A 156 -0.60 -7.44 -19.26
C THR A 156 -0.48 -8.72 -20.07
N TRP A 157 -1.12 -9.79 -19.60
CA TRP A 157 -1.16 -11.05 -20.33
C TRP A 157 -2.47 -11.80 -20.09
N ASP A 158 -2.78 -12.70 -21.01
CA ASP A 158 -3.90 -13.63 -20.90
C ASP A 158 -3.37 -15.03 -20.56
N GLY A 159 -4.11 -15.76 -19.74
CA GLY A 159 -3.95 -17.20 -19.58
C GLY A 159 -4.54 -17.92 -20.79
N LYS A 160 -3.79 -18.88 -21.37
CA LYS A 160 -4.34 -19.78 -22.39
C LYS A 160 -5.60 -20.46 -21.88
N ASP A 161 -6.54 -20.73 -22.79
CA ASP A 161 -7.83 -21.36 -22.48
C ASP A 161 -8.66 -20.59 -21.44
N ASN A 162 -8.50 -19.26 -21.38
CA ASN A 162 -9.13 -18.40 -20.38
C ASN A 162 -8.84 -18.88 -18.95
N THR A 163 -7.59 -19.22 -18.64
CA THR A 163 -7.18 -19.64 -17.28
C THR A 163 -6.94 -18.47 -16.33
N GLY A 164 -6.97 -17.24 -16.85
CA GLY A 164 -6.81 -16.03 -16.06
C GLY A 164 -6.36 -14.85 -16.93
N VAL A 165 -6.10 -13.73 -16.28
CA VAL A 165 -5.34 -12.60 -16.84
C VAL A 165 -4.25 -12.24 -15.84
N GLY A 166 -3.34 -11.35 -16.18
CA GLY A 166 -2.49 -10.79 -15.14
C GLY A 166 -1.83 -9.51 -15.57
N GLU A 167 -1.31 -8.82 -14.56
CA GLU A 167 -0.62 -7.57 -14.74
C GLU A 167 0.69 -7.55 -13.95
N LEU A 168 1.69 -6.93 -14.53
CA LEU A 168 2.97 -6.63 -13.91
C LEU A 168 3.26 -5.16 -14.16
N LEU A 169 3.68 -4.45 -13.12
CA LEU A 169 4.10 -3.07 -13.22
C LEU A 169 5.56 -2.93 -12.82
N ALA A 170 6.30 -2.11 -13.56
CA ALA A 170 7.66 -1.70 -13.22
C ALA A 170 7.86 -0.21 -13.43
N TYR A 171 8.68 0.39 -12.56
CA TYR A 171 9.17 1.75 -12.77
C TYR A 171 10.47 1.70 -13.58
N PRO A 172 10.52 2.35 -14.76
CA PRO A 172 11.70 2.43 -15.61
C PRO A 172 12.79 3.34 -15.04
N THR A 173 12.48 4.25 -14.10
CA THR A 173 13.51 5.08 -13.45
C THR A 173 14.32 4.26 -12.44
N GLY A 174 15.64 4.23 -12.61
CA GLY A 174 16.57 3.47 -11.76
C GLY A 174 16.78 2.02 -12.22
N ASN A 175 16.69 1.07 -11.29
CA ASN A 175 17.07 -0.34 -11.49
C ASN A 175 16.09 -1.17 -12.33
N LYS A 176 15.03 -0.55 -12.90
CA LYS A 176 14.00 -1.22 -13.72
C LYS A 176 13.44 -2.48 -13.06
N LEU A 177 13.19 -2.43 -11.75
CA LEU A 177 12.72 -3.59 -11.00
C LEU A 177 11.20 -3.72 -11.11
N VAL A 178 10.72 -4.95 -11.10
CA VAL A 178 9.28 -5.24 -10.95
C VAL A 178 8.81 -4.65 -9.63
N ARG A 179 7.76 -3.83 -9.68
CA ARG A 179 7.16 -3.23 -8.50
C ARG A 179 6.20 -4.19 -7.84
N TYR A 180 5.26 -4.72 -8.63
CA TYR A 180 4.31 -5.73 -8.21
C TYR A 180 3.95 -6.64 -9.39
N ILE A 181 3.31 -7.75 -9.06
CA ILE A 181 2.69 -8.65 -10.02
C ILE A 181 1.35 -9.15 -9.47
N THR A 182 0.34 -9.20 -10.34
CA THR A 182 -1.04 -9.61 -10.03
C THR A 182 -1.49 -10.71 -11.01
N PRO A 183 -1.12 -11.98 -10.79
CA PRO A 183 -1.72 -13.07 -11.52
C PRO A 183 -3.19 -13.17 -11.11
N ASN A 184 -4.10 -12.72 -11.96
CA ASN A 184 -5.53 -12.95 -11.81
C ASN A 184 -5.82 -14.36 -12.31
N THR A 185 -5.75 -15.31 -11.39
CA THR A 185 -6.12 -16.68 -11.70
C THR A 185 -7.63 -16.77 -11.71
N ASN A 186 -8.24 -17.40 -12.71
CA ASN A 186 -9.66 -17.78 -12.66
C ASN A 186 -9.94 -18.86 -11.58
N GLY A 187 -8.97 -19.12 -10.71
CA GLY A 187 -9.05 -20.02 -9.57
C GLY A 187 -9.33 -19.24 -8.29
N ASP A 188 -10.33 -19.73 -7.56
CA ASP A 188 -10.80 -19.16 -6.32
C ASP A 188 -9.91 -19.58 -5.14
N PHE A 189 -9.17 -18.65 -4.53
CA PHE A 189 -8.42 -18.92 -3.30
C PHE A 189 -9.35 -18.94 -2.10
N LEU A 190 -9.56 -20.11 -1.49
CA LEU A 190 -10.27 -20.20 -0.22
C LEU A 190 -9.40 -19.63 0.91
N LEU A 191 -9.98 -18.74 1.70
CA LEU A 191 -9.29 -18.07 2.80
C LEU A 191 -8.65 -19.07 3.78
N LYS A 192 -9.36 -20.14 4.15
CA LYS A 192 -8.85 -21.20 5.02
C LYS A 192 -7.56 -21.84 4.51
N ASP A 193 -7.44 -22.00 3.19
CA ASP A 193 -6.28 -22.66 2.58
C ASP A 193 -5.08 -21.71 2.54
N VAL A 194 -5.33 -20.41 2.31
CA VAL A 194 -4.30 -19.38 2.45
C VAL A 194 -3.83 -19.28 3.91
N ILE A 195 -4.75 -19.21 4.88
CA ILE A 195 -4.40 -19.13 6.31
C ILE A 195 -3.58 -20.35 6.73
N LYS A 196 -3.98 -21.55 6.28
CA LYS A 196 -3.23 -22.78 6.54
C LYS A 196 -1.82 -22.75 5.95
N ALA A 197 -1.64 -22.17 4.76
CA ALA A 197 -0.34 -22.11 4.08
C ALA A 197 0.58 -21.02 4.65
N TYR A 198 0.03 -19.86 5.02
CA TYR A 198 0.80 -18.64 5.26
C TYR A 198 0.63 -18.00 6.63
N GLY A 199 -0.27 -18.52 7.46
CA GLY A 199 -0.69 -17.90 8.71
C GLY A 199 -1.83 -16.91 8.51
N GLU A 200 -2.24 -16.24 9.58
CA GLU A 200 -3.28 -15.21 9.52
C GLU A 200 -2.74 -13.90 8.89
N PRO A 201 -3.59 -13.11 8.21
CA PRO A 201 -3.19 -11.78 7.76
C PRO A 201 -2.93 -10.86 8.95
N GLN A 202 -2.07 -9.87 8.78
CA GLN A 202 -1.82 -8.87 9.82
C GLN A 202 -2.88 -7.76 9.80
N TYR A 203 -3.38 -7.42 8.60
CA TYR A 203 -4.35 -6.35 8.42
C TYR A 203 -5.46 -6.75 7.46
N ILE A 204 -6.61 -6.09 7.64
CA ILE A 204 -7.75 -6.13 6.75
C ILE A 204 -8.16 -4.70 6.38
N ILE A 205 -8.62 -4.54 5.14
CA ILE A 205 -9.37 -3.38 4.70
C ILE A 205 -10.71 -3.89 4.20
N ALA A 206 -11.79 -3.52 4.89
CA ALA A 206 -13.14 -3.66 4.39
C ALA A 206 -13.53 -2.37 3.65
N SER A 207 -14.11 -2.52 2.48
CA SER A 207 -14.52 -1.41 1.64
C SER A 207 -15.92 -1.62 1.10
N THR A 208 -16.64 -0.52 0.86
CA THR A 208 -17.87 -0.55 0.08
C THR A 208 -17.76 0.33 -1.14
N GLN A 209 -18.39 -0.10 -2.23
CA GLN A 209 -18.57 0.68 -3.44
C GLN A 209 -20.07 0.79 -3.70
N MET A 210 -20.54 2.02 -3.92
CA MET A 210 -21.88 2.25 -4.45
C MET A 210 -21.79 2.22 -5.98
N GLU A 211 -22.33 1.17 -6.60
CA GLU A 211 -22.46 1.14 -8.05
C GLU A 211 -23.64 2.02 -8.50
N HIS A 212 -23.43 3.34 -8.53
CA HIS A 212 -24.48 4.28 -8.93
C HIS A 212 -24.96 4.09 -10.37
N LEU A 213 -24.10 3.56 -11.24
CA LEU A 213 -24.39 3.48 -12.68
C LEU A 213 -25.12 2.20 -13.10
N SER A 214 -24.97 1.10 -12.35
CA SER A 214 -25.55 -0.20 -12.71
C SER A 214 -26.90 -0.46 -12.02
N GLY A 215 -27.25 0.30 -10.98
CA GLY A 215 -28.43 0.03 -10.16
C GLY A 215 -28.29 -1.23 -9.29
N ASN A 216 -27.11 -1.86 -9.25
CA ASN A 216 -26.87 -3.11 -8.51
C ASN A 216 -26.75 -2.93 -6.99
N GLY A 217 -26.98 -1.71 -6.50
CA GLY A 217 -26.93 -1.39 -5.08
C GLY A 217 -25.49 -1.32 -4.55
N GLN A 218 -25.37 -1.60 -3.26
CA GLN A 218 -24.10 -1.54 -2.53
C GLN A 218 -23.33 -2.85 -2.72
N SER A 219 -22.07 -2.76 -3.14
CA SER A 219 -21.15 -3.89 -3.15
C SER A 219 -20.05 -3.69 -2.12
N TYR A 220 -19.50 -4.80 -1.66
CA TYR A 220 -18.44 -4.83 -0.66
C TYR A 220 -17.18 -5.50 -1.22
N GLY A 221 -16.03 -5.05 -0.75
CA GLY A 221 -14.74 -5.63 -1.07
C GLY A 221 -13.88 -5.77 0.18
N ILE A 222 -13.08 -6.84 0.21
CA ILE A 222 -12.12 -7.12 1.26
C ILE A 222 -10.73 -7.19 0.66
N LYS A 223 -9.78 -6.58 1.37
CA LYS A 223 -8.36 -6.77 1.15
C LYS A 223 -7.74 -7.37 2.42
N LEU A 224 -7.05 -8.50 2.30
CA LEU A 224 -6.28 -9.10 3.40
C LEU A 224 -4.80 -8.93 3.13
N ILE A 225 -4.06 -8.38 4.09
CA ILE A 225 -2.70 -7.90 3.85
C ILE A 225 -1.71 -8.69 4.72
N TYR A 226 -0.69 -9.23 4.05
CA TYR A 226 0.37 -10.04 4.63
C TYR A 226 1.73 -9.33 4.44
N PRO A 227 1.98 -8.20 5.13
CA PRO A 227 3.17 -7.37 4.92
C PRO A 227 4.48 -8.15 5.03
N GLU A 228 4.62 -9.02 6.03
CA GLU A 228 5.84 -9.80 6.24
C GLU A 228 6.08 -10.86 5.15
N LYS A 229 5.01 -11.29 4.48
CA LYS A 229 5.06 -12.24 3.37
C LYS A 229 5.12 -11.55 2.02
N GLY A 230 4.84 -10.25 1.98
CA GLY A 230 4.92 -9.40 0.80
C GLY A 230 3.83 -9.65 -0.23
N PHE A 231 2.62 -9.95 0.23
CA PHE A 231 1.46 -10.09 -0.65
C PHE A 231 0.17 -9.62 0.04
N MET A 232 -0.89 -9.48 -0.76
CA MET A 232 -2.24 -9.26 -0.30
C MET A 232 -3.24 -10.03 -1.15
N LEU A 233 -4.40 -10.34 -0.57
CA LEU A 233 -5.54 -10.91 -1.27
C LEU A 233 -6.61 -9.85 -1.48
N ILE A 234 -7.32 -9.91 -2.61
CA ILE A 234 -8.44 -9.02 -2.92
C ILE A 234 -9.65 -9.84 -3.38
N THR A 235 -10.80 -9.49 -2.83
CA THR A 235 -12.11 -9.95 -3.28
C THR A 235 -13.10 -8.78 -3.26
N GLY A 236 -14.12 -8.83 -4.12
CA GLY A 236 -15.05 -7.73 -4.34
C GLY A 236 -16.39 -8.22 -4.88
N GLY A 237 -17.34 -7.29 -5.06
CA GLY A 237 -18.67 -7.63 -5.56
C GLY A 237 -19.52 -8.42 -4.56
N LEU A 238 -19.15 -8.40 -3.27
CA LEU A 238 -19.84 -9.16 -2.25
C LEU A 238 -21.09 -8.40 -1.81
N ASN A 239 -22.23 -9.09 -1.71
CA ASN A 239 -23.47 -8.55 -1.16
C ASN A 239 -24.39 -9.72 -0.73
N PRO A 240 -24.51 -10.05 0.57
CA PRO A 240 -23.85 -9.40 1.71
C PRO A 240 -22.36 -9.74 1.82
N LEU A 241 -21.62 -8.95 2.61
CA LEU A 241 -20.26 -9.29 3.00
C LEU A 241 -20.28 -10.27 4.18
N ILE A 242 -19.86 -11.51 3.96
CA ILE A 242 -19.68 -12.50 5.02
C ILE A 242 -18.22 -12.94 5.02
N LEU A 243 -17.48 -12.53 6.06
CA LEU A 243 -16.10 -12.94 6.25
C LEU A 243 -16.06 -14.28 6.98
N GLU A 244 -15.75 -15.34 6.24
CA GLU A 244 -15.72 -16.71 6.72
C GLU A 244 -14.57 -17.49 6.06
N ASP A 245 -14.26 -18.67 6.60
CA ASP A 245 -13.11 -19.48 6.18
C ASP A 245 -13.22 -19.97 4.71
N LYS A 246 -14.45 -20.09 4.20
CA LYS A 246 -14.76 -20.42 2.81
C LYS A 246 -14.83 -19.21 1.88
N LEU A 247 -14.52 -17.99 2.37
CA LEU A 247 -14.48 -16.81 1.53
C LEU A 247 -13.44 -17.01 0.40
N VAL A 248 -13.87 -16.66 -0.81
CA VAL A 248 -13.09 -16.79 -2.04
C VAL A 248 -12.40 -15.46 -2.37
N PHE A 249 -11.13 -15.55 -2.71
CA PHE A 249 -10.35 -14.44 -3.24
C PHE A 249 -9.99 -14.72 -4.70
N GLY A 250 -10.29 -13.76 -5.57
CA GLY A 250 -10.02 -13.86 -7.01
C GLY A 250 -8.68 -13.24 -7.42
N MET A 251 -8.04 -12.47 -6.54
CA MET A 251 -6.80 -11.77 -6.89
C MET A 251 -5.79 -11.83 -5.76
N ILE A 252 -4.53 -12.12 -6.14
CA ILE A 252 -3.36 -12.01 -5.28
C ILE A 252 -2.45 -10.95 -5.87
N ILE A 253 -2.00 -10.02 -5.04
CA ILE A 253 -0.99 -9.03 -5.40
C ILE A 253 0.29 -9.35 -4.64
N TYR A 254 1.38 -9.56 -5.39
CA TYR A 254 2.71 -9.78 -4.85
C TYR A 254 3.46 -8.47 -4.98
N ASP A 255 4.03 -7.98 -3.87
CA ASP A 255 4.57 -6.62 -3.82
C ASP A 255 5.91 -6.48 -3.08
N GLY A 256 6.53 -7.62 -2.76
CA GLY A 256 7.75 -7.62 -1.97
C GLY A 256 7.49 -7.29 -0.50
N LYS A 257 8.54 -7.19 0.31
CA LYS A 257 8.41 -7.10 1.79
C LYS A 257 8.04 -5.70 2.33
N SER A 258 7.68 -4.74 1.50
CA SER A 258 7.35 -3.38 1.95
C SER A 258 5.91 -3.00 1.63
N LEU A 259 5.19 -2.48 2.62
CA LEU A 259 3.89 -1.83 2.44
C LEU A 259 4.00 -0.57 1.57
N ASP A 260 5.20 0.00 1.40
CA ASP A 260 5.38 1.24 0.63
C ASP A 260 4.95 1.08 -0.82
N ASN A 261 5.11 -0.11 -1.36
CA ASN A 261 4.64 -0.39 -2.69
C ASN A 261 3.10 -0.49 -2.73
N LEU A 262 2.51 -1.17 -1.75
CA LEU A 262 1.07 -1.38 -1.66
C LEU A 262 0.33 -0.04 -1.49
N ARG A 263 0.92 0.87 -0.72
CA ARG A 263 0.43 2.24 -0.51
C ARG A 263 0.30 3.02 -1.82
N LEU A 264 1.32 2.93 -2.69
CA LEU A 264 1.30 3.63 -3.99
C LEU A 264 0.25 3.05 -4.94
N MET A 265 0.03 1.74 -4.85
CA MET A 265 -0.71 0.98 -5.86
C MET A 265 -2.22 1.09 -5.70
N ILE A 266 -2.69 0.85 -4.48
CA ILE A 266 -4.13 0.74 -4.20
C ILE A 266 -4.61 1.86 -3.30
N THR A 267 -3.85 2.96 -3.26
CA THR A 267 -4.09 4.14 -2.42
C THR A 267 -4.40 3.76 -0.97
N ILE A 268 -3.77 2.70 -0.45
CA ILE A 268 -3.97 2.32 0.95
C ILE A 268 -3.53 3.48 1.81
N ARG A 269 -4.47 3.96 2.62
CA ARG A 269 -4.19 4.89 3.70
C ARG A 269 -4.07 4.13 5.00
N ASP A 270 -3.17 4.58 5.85
CA ASP A 270 -2.90 3.90 7.12
C ASP A 270 -4.16 3.89 8.00
N GLU A 271 -5.04 4.89 7.90
CA GLU A 271 -6.33 4.93 8.60
C GLU A 271 -7.33 3.84 8.17
N TRP A 272 -7.14 3.20 7.02
CA TRP A 272 -8.01 2.12 6.54
C TRP A 272 -7.55 0.73 7.03
N LEU A 273 -6.32 0.63 7.52
CA LEU A 273 -5.76 -0.62 8.00
C LEU A 273 -6.32 -0.94 9.37
N GLN A 274 -7.13 -2.01 9.43
CA GLN A 274 -7.56 -2.58 10.70
C GLN A 274 -6.72 -3.82 11.01
N PRO A 275 -6.21 -3.98 12.23
CA PRO A 275 -5.57 -5.22 12.65
C PRO A 275 -6.52 -6.40 12.46
N TRP A 276 -6.01 -7.53 11.98
CA TRP A 276 -6.79 -8.76 11.92
C TRP A 276 -7.17 -9.23 13.33
N GLN A 277 -8.46 -9.55 13.52
CA GLN A 277 -9.04 -10.01 14.77
C GLN A 277 -9.83 -11.33 14.61
N GLY A 278 -9.54 -12.07 13.54
CA GLY A 278 -10.26 -13.29 13.15
C GLY A 278 -11.48 -13.01 12.28
N PHE A 279 -12.39 -14.00 12.20
CA PHE A 279 -13.66 -13.92 11.49
C PHE A 279 -14.69 -13.11 12.30
N LYS A 280 -14.47 -11.80 12.41
CA LYS A 280 -15.35 -10.84 13.09
C LYS A 280 -15.87 -9.80 12.09
N ASP A 281 -16.77 -8.96 12.58
CA ASP A 281 -17.17 -7.76 11.86
C ASP A 281 -16.07 -6.70 11.95
N TYR A 282 -15.91 -5.95 10.87
CA TYR A 282 -14.96 -4.86 10.75
C TYR A 282 -15.69 -3.58 10.36
N ASP A 283 -15.17 -2.42 10.76
CA ASP A 283 -15.65 -1.16 10.20
C ASP A 283 -15.22 -1.10 8.72
N TYR A 284 -15.98 -0.46 7.84
CA TYR A 284 -15.63 -0.38 6.42
C TYR A 284 -15.37 1.06 5.98
N SER A 285 -14.42 1.20 5.05
CA SER A 285 -14.16 2.48 4.39
C SER A 285 -15.02 2.61 3.14
N CYS A 286 -15.57 3.79 2.92
CA CYS A 286 -16.41 4.07 1.77
C CYS A 286 -15.58 4.61 0.60
N PHE A 287 -15.69 3.95 -0.55
CA PHE A 287 -15.12 4.49 -1.79
C PHE A 287 -16.25 5.02 -2.66
N HIS A 288 -16.30 6.34 -2.80
CA HIS A 288 -17.03 6.96 -3.89
C HIS A 288 -16.03 7.23 -5.02
N VAL A 289 -16.29 6.67 -6.20
CA VAL A 289 -15.43 6.86 -7.37
C VAL A 289 -15.32 8.36 -7.66
N GLY A 290 -14.17 8.97 -7.34
CA GLY A 290 -13.85 10.38 -7.57
C GLY A 290 -13.97 11.35 -6.37
N PHE A 291 -14.59 10.96 -5.25
CA PHE A 291 -14.71 11.82 -4.06
C PHE A 291 -14.68 11.00 -2.76
N LEU A 292 -13.88 11.43 -1.78
CA LEU A 292 -13.84 10.80 -0.46
C LEU A 292 -15.09 11.19 0.32
N ILE A 293 -15.90 10.21 0.72
CA ILE A 293 -16.90 10.39 1.77
C ILE A 293 -16.35 9.69 3.02
N ASN A 294 -15.97 10.47 4.02
CA ASN A 294 -15.25 10.00 5.20
C ASN A 294 -16.13 9.24 6.21
N ASP A 295 -17.42 9.05 5.97
CA ASP A 295 -18.31 8.44 6.97
C ASP A 295 -19.49 7.71 6.32
N CYS A 296 -19.47 6.37 6.37
CA CYS A 296 -20.53 5.54 5.78
C CYS A 296 -21.16 4.53 6.75
N GLY A 297 -20.79 4.53 8.03
CA GLY A 297 -21.36 3.63 9.03
C GLY A 297 -20.66 2.28 9.18
N LYS A 298 -21.27 1.37 9.95
CA LYS A 298 -20.72 0.06 10.37
C LYS A 298 -21.38 -1.11 9.63
N LEU A 299 -20.64 -2.20 9.36
CA LEU A 299 -21.20 -3.43 8.79
C LEU A 299 -22.19 -4.04 9.80
N PRO A 300 -23.41 -4.42 9.41
CA PRO A 300 -24.32 -5.10 10.31
C PRO A 300 -23.77 -6.50 10.63
N ALA A 301 -23.48 -6.74 11.91
CA ALA A 301 -23.18 -8.06 12.43
C ALA A 301 -24.31 -9.03 12.08
N LYS A 302 -23.98 -10.22 11.57
CA LYS A 302 -24.95 -11.30 11.51
C LYS A 302 -25.32 -11.63 12.96
N ALA A 303 -26.60 -11.48 13.31
CA ALA A 303 -27.08 -11.89 14.63
C ALA A 303 -26.72 -13.37 14.86
N PRO A 304 -26.31 -13.74 16.10
CA PRO A 304 -25.89 -15.10 16.44
C PRO A 304 -26.95 -16.15 16.10
#